data_AF-A0A673ALV2-F1
#
_entry.id   AF-A0A673ALV2-F1
#
_cell.length_a   1.000
_cell.length_b   1.000
_cell.length_c   1.000
_cell.angle_alpha   90.00
_cell.angle_beta   90.00
_cell.angle_gamma   90.00
#
_symmetry.space_group_name_H-M   'P 1'
#
loop_
_entity.id
_entity.type
_entity.pdbx_description
1 polymer ?
#
loop_
_entity_poly.entity_id
_entity_poly.type
_entity_poly.pdbx_seq_one_letter_code
_entity_poly.pdbx_strand_id
1 'polypeptide(L)'
;HVISDFDMTLTRFAHNGMRVPTTHNILDNRLLINEDCTKKELLNTYYPIEIDAGRSTEEKLPLMVEWWTKVHELLIDQRIRKDMLARAVKESSAMLREGYKVFFDHLAEHHIPLLIFSAGVGDVLEEVIRQNHVFHPNINIISNYMDFDHTVEERKESYINSFDIVLVKDETMDIPNAIVKYVTSSRYSK
;
A
#
# COMPACT_ATOMS: atom_id res chain seq x y z
N HIS A 1 9.96 2.31 -18.48
CA HIS A 1 9.07 2.47 -17.31
C HIS A 1 9.86 2.06 -16.07
N VAL A 2 9.49 2.57 -14.89
CA VAL A 2 10.09 2.23 -13.59
C VAL A 2 8.99 1.62 -12.72
N ILE A 3 9.33 0.57 -11.97
CA ILE A 3 8.43 -0.03 -10.97
C ILE A 3 9.13 0.09 -9.62
N SER A 4 8.42 0.59 -8.60
CA SER A 4 8.98 0.78 -7.26
C SER A 4 7.95 0.43 -6.20
N ASP A 5 8.41 -0.13 -5.10
CA ASP A 5 7.68 -0.10 -3.83
C ASP A 5 7.74 1.31 -3.21
N PHE A 6 6.93 1.57 -2.18
CA PHE A 6 6.84 2.86 -1.51
C PHE A 6 7.43 2.86 -0.10
N ASP A 7 6.84 2.11 0.83
CA ASP A 7 7.23 2.12 2.24
C ASP A 7 8.64 1.56 2.42
N MET A 8 9.51 2.33 3.07
CA MET A 8 10.92 2.01 3.27
C MET A 8 11.75 1.92 1.98
N THR A 9 11.15 2.12 0.80
CA THR A 9 11.80 2.13 -0.53
C THR A 9 11.91 3.54 -1.09
N LEU A 10 10.80 4.25 -1.24
CA LEU A 10 10.76 5.68 -1.59
C LEU A 10 10.74 6.55 -0.33
N THR A 11 10.14 6.04 0.75
CA THR A 11 10.27 6.63 2.09
C THR A 11 11.55 6.14 2.78
N ARG A 12 12.05 6.93 3.73
CA ARG A 12 13.20 6.56 4.56
C ARG A 12 12.83 5.46 5.54
N PHE A 13 13.81 4.66 5.95
CA PHE A 13 13.64 3.69 7.03
C PHE A 13 13.68 4.35 8.42
N ALA A 14 14.60 5.29 8.61
CA ALA A 14 14.81 6.00 9.86
C ALA A 14 15.37 7.41 9.60
N HIS A 15 15.17 8.31 10.55
CA HIS A 15 15.72 9.66 10.56
C HIS A 15 16.06 10.06 12.00
N ASN A 16 17.29 10.58 12.23
CA ASN A 16 17.79 10.97 13.55
C ASN A 16 17.61 9.89 14.64
N GLY A 17 17.84 8.63 14.29
CA GLY A 17 17.72 7.49 15.22
C GLY A 17 16.28 7.04 15.50
N MET A 18 15.26 7.70 14.93
CA MET A 18 13.86 7.30 15.05
C MET A 18 13.36 6.63 13.76
N ARG A 19 12.49 5.61 13.91
CA ARG A 19 11.83 4.94 12.79
C ARG A 19 10.89 5.92 12.10
N VAL A 20 10.96 6.00 10.76
CA VAL A 20 10.00 6.75 9.96
C VAL A 20 8.75 5.88 9.79
N PRO A 21 7.53 6.42 9.90
CA PRO A 21 6.31 5.63 9.82
C PRO A 21 6.07 5.10 8.40
N THR A 22 5.53 3.89 8.29
CA THR A 22 4.91 3.41 7.04
C THR A 22 3.57 4.11 6.80
N THR A 23 3.01 3.98 5.60
CA THR A 23 1.64 4.44 5.30
C THR A 23 0.60 3.92 6.30
N HIS A 24 0.71 2.66 6.74
CA HIS A 24 -0.13 2.09 7.79
C HIS A 24 0.08 2.76 9.16
N ASN A 25 1.33 3.03 9.54
CA ASN A 25 1.61 3.66 10.84
C ASN A 25 1.11 5.10 10.91
N ILE A 26 0.99 5.80 9.78
CA ILE A 26 0.39 7.15 9.74
C ILE A 26 -1.10 7.08 10.11
N LEU A 27 -1.78 5.97 9.82
CA LEU A 27 -3.17 5.77 10.24
C LEU A 27 -3.33 5.53 11.74
N ASP A 28 -2.26 5.13 12.43
CA ASP A 28 -2.25 4.96 13.89
C ASP A 28 -2.17 6.29 14.64
N ASN A 29 -2.23 7.42 13.93
CA ASN A 29 -2.27 8.74 14.54
C ASN A 29 -3.55 8.88 15.39
N ARG A 30 -3.42 9.38 16.62
CA ARG A 30 -4.52 9.66 17.55
C ARG A 30 -5.61 10.58 16.98
N LEU A 31 -5.28 11.35 15.94
CA LEU A 31 -6.27 12.12 15.20
C LEU A 31 -7.27 11.25 14.43
N LEU A 32 -6.89 10.03 14.08
CA LEU A 32 -7.65 9.08 13.27
C LEU A 32 -8.26 7.95 14.09
N ILE A 33 -7.64 7.59 15.22
CA ILE A 33 -8.06 6.45 16.04
C ILE A 33 -8.10 6.87 17.51
N ASN A 34 -9.28 6.75 18.12
CA ASN A 34 -9.46 7.05 19.55
C ASN A 34 -9.09 5.86 20.47
N GLU A 35 -8.99 4.65 19.94
CA GLU A 35 -8.73 3.41 20.70
C GLU A 35 -7.29 2.89 20.56
N ASP A 36 -6.36 3.54 21.26
CA ASP A 36 -4.95 3.09 21.37
C ASP A 36 -4.81 1.66 21.93
N CYS A 37 -5.81 1.14 22.66
CA CYS A 37 -5.72 -0.16 23.35
C CYS A 37 -5.85 -1.34 22.37
N THR A 38 -6.89 -1.35 21.55
CA THR A 38 -7.28 -2.49 20.70
C THR A 38 -6.23 -2.77 19.61
N LYS A 39 -5.69 -1.72 18.96
CA LYS A 39 -4.62 -1.89 17.97
C LYS A 39 -3.30 -2.37 18.58
N LYS A 40 -2.96 -1.88 19.77
CA LYS A 40 -1.76 -2.30 20.48
C LYS A 40 -1.83 -3.76 20.88
N GLU A 41 -3.02 -4.25 21.24
CA GLU A 41 -3.27 -5.68 21.49
C GLU A 41 -3.07 -6.52 20.22
N LEU A 42 -3.59 -6.08 19.07
CA LEU A 42 -3.36 -6.76 17.79
C LEU A 42 -1.87 -6.79 17.44
N LEU A 43 -1.16 -5.67 17.54
CA LEU A 43 0.28 -5.60 17.28
C LEU A 43 1.07 -6.56 18.19
N ASN A 44 0.79 -6.54 19.49
CA ASN A 44 1.42 -7.43 20.47
C ASN A 44 1.14 -8.92 20.19
N THR A 45 0.00 -9.22 19.57
CA THR A 45 -0.39 -10.59 19.22
C THR A 45 0.31 -11.08 17.95
N TYR A 46 0.32 -10.27 16.89
CA TYR A 46 0.69 -10.73 15.56
C TYR A 46 2.13 -10.40 15.14
N TYR A 47 2.72 -9.30 15.63
CA TYR A 47 4.10 -8.94 15.27
C TYR A 47 5.13 -10.00 15.67
N PRO A 48 5.06 -10.64 16.86
CA PRO A 48 5.98 -11.74 17.20
C PRO A 48 5.90 -12.91 16.21
N ILE A 49 4.73 -13.14 15.61
CA ILE A 49 4.49 -14.21 14.62
C ILE A 49 5.10 -13.84 13.27
N GLU A 50 4.97 -12.58 12.84
CA GLU A 50 5.54 -12.06 11.59
C GLU A 50 7.05 -12.30 11.55
N ILE A 51 7.76 -11.93 12.62
CA ILE A 51 9.22 -12.01 12.70
C ILE A 51 9.76 -13.38 13.12
N ASP A 52 8.89 -14.34 13.46
CA ASP A 52 9.28 -15.67 13.94
C ASP A 52 10.00 -16.47 12.85
N ALA A 53 11.33 -16.58 12.91
CA ALA A 53 12.11 -17.34 11.94
C ALA A 53 11.86 -18.86 12.01
N GLY A 54 11.20 -19.37 13.05
CA GLY A 54 10.87 -20.78 13.23
C GLY A 54 9.58 -21.22 12.53
N ARG A 55 8.74 -20.29 12.06
CA ARG A 55 7.50 -20.59 11.34
C ARG A 55 7.68 -20.50 9.83
N SER A 56 7.04 -21.42 9.11
CA SER A 56 7.02 -21.38 7.65
C SER A 56 6.16 -20.23 7.14
N THR A 57 6.35 -19.85 5.87
CA THR A 57 5.52 -18.84 5.22
C THR A 57 4.06 -19.29 5.16
N GLU A 58 3.83 -20.58 4.92
CA GLU A 58 2.50 -21.20 4.83
C GLU A 58 1.73 -21.11 6.15
N GLU A 59 2.43 -21.23 7.29
CA GLU A 59 1.84 -21.10 8.63
C GLU A 59 1.55 -19.64 9.00
N LYS A 60 2.38 -18.70 8.52
CA LYS A 60 2.22 -17.27 8.80
C LYS A 60 1.12 -16.62 7.96
N LEU A 61 0.99 -17.04 6.71
CA LEU A 61 0.08 -16.41 5.75
C LEU A 61 -1.35 -16.21 6.28
N PRO A 62 -2.05 -17.24 6.79
CA PRO A 62 -3.43 -17.04 7.29
C PRO A 62 -3.49 -16.10 8.49
N LEU A 63 -2.45 -16.05 9.32
CA LEU A 63 -2.38 -15.19 10.50
C LEU A 63 -2.12 -13.72 10.11
N MET A 64 -1.31 -13.49 9.07
CA MET A 64 -1.11 -12.14 8.52
C MET A 64 -2.38 -11.63 7.84
N VAL A 65 -3.09 -12.49 7.10
CA VAL A 65 -4.40 -12.14 6.53
C VAL A 65 -5.39 -11.77 7.64
N GLU A 66 -5.49 -12.58 8.70
CA GLU A 66 -6.36 -12.29 9.84
C GLU A 66 -5.99 -10.96 10.52
N TRP A 67 -4.70 -10.73 10.77
CA TRP A 67 -4.21 -9.51 11.39
C TRP A 67 -4.60 -8.27 10.59
N TRP A 68 -4.29 -8.26 9.30
CA TRP A 68 -4.58 -7.12 8.43
C TRP A 68 -6.09 -6.89 8.27
N THR A 69 -6.90 -7.97 8.21
CA THR A 69 -8.37 -7.86 8.20
C THR A 69 -8.89 -7.17 9.47
N LYS A 70 -8.47 -7.61 10.66
CA LYS A 70 -8.88 -7.00 11.94
C LYS A 70 -8.44 -5.54 12.04
N VAL A 71 -7.23 -5.23 11.59
CA VAL A 71 -6.72 -3.84 11.55
C VAL A 71 -7.57 -2.98 10.62
N HIS A 72 -7.97 -3.50 9.45
CA HIS A 72 -8.81 -2.77 8.51
C HIS A 72 -10.24 -2.58 9.03
N GLU A 73 -10.86 -3.58 9.67
CA GLU A 73 -12.19 -3.45 10.29
C GLU A 73 -12.21 -2.34 11.35
N LEU A 74 -11.20 -2.29 12.23
CA LEU A 74 -11.07 -1.21 13.20
C LEU A 74 -10.93 0.16 12.54
N LEU A 75 -10.19 0.27 11.43
CA LEU A 75 -10.05 1.52 10.68
C LEU A 75 -11.37 1.99 10.07
N ILE A 76 -12.19 1.05 9.57
CA ILE A 76 -13.53 1.33 9.04
C ILE A 76 -14.45 1.87 10.14
N ASP A 77 -14.42 1.27 11.32
CA ASP A 77 -15.25 1.69 12.47
C ASP A 77 -14.94 3.12 12.94
N GLN A 78 -13.71 3.59 12.77
CA GLN A 78 -13.32 4.97 13.10
C GLN A 78 -13.89 6.03 12.13
N ARG A 79 -14.53 5.62 11.01
CA ARG A 79 -15.11 6.51 9.99
C ARG A 79 -14.15 7.61 9.56
N ILE A 80 -12.92 7.20 9.24
CA ILE A 80 -11.86 8.11 8.81
C ILE A 80 -12.35 8.91 7.59
N ARG A 81 -12.20 10.23 7.63
CA ARG A 81 -12.53 11.12 6.51
C ARG A 81 -11.25 11.53 5.77
N LYS A 82 -11.37 11.78 4.46
CA LYS A 82 -10.22 12.14 3.61
C LYS A 82 -9.49 13.40 4.06
N ASP A 83 -10.18 14.39 4.62
CA ASP A 83 -9.57 15.60 5.19
C ASP A 83 -8.71 15.31 6.41
N MET A 84 -9.08 14.30 7.20
CA MET A 84 -8.31 13.85 8.36
C MET A 84 -7.01 13.17 7.94
N LEU A 85 -6.99 12.44 6.81
CA LEU A 85 -5.77 11.84 6.27
C LEU A 85 -4.72 12.89 5.91
N ALA A 86 -5.13 13.98 5.26
CA ALA A 86 -4.23 15.09 4.92
C ALA A 86 -3.57 15.68 6.17
N ARG A 87 -4.35 15.84 7.25
CA ARG A 87 -3.81 16.28 8.55
C ARG A 87 -2.88 15.25 9.17
N ALA A 88 -3.26 13.98 9.18
CA ALA A 88 -2.45 12.91 9.75
C ALA A 88 -1.09 12.78 9.06
N VAL A 89 -1.05 12.88 7.72
CA VAL A 89 0.20 12.91 6.94
C VAL A 89 1.03 14.13 7.30
N LYS A 90 0.42 15.32 7.34
CA LYS A 90 1.11 16.57 7.65
C LYS A 90 1.72 16.59 9.06
N GLU A 91 1.03 16.00 10.03
CA GLU A 91 1.49 15.91 11.42
C GLU A 91 2.41 14.70 11.66
N SER A 92 2.53 13.78 10.68
CA SER A 92 3.43 12.63 10.77
C SER A 92 4.89 13.02 10.53
N SER A 93 5.79 12.12 10.92
CA SER A 93 7.22 12.19 10.59
C SER A 93 7.58 11.46 9.29
N ALA A 94 6.60 11.21 8.42
CA ALA A 94 6.82 10.56 7.12
C ALA A 94 7.82 11.37 6.28
N MET A 95 8.79 10.68 5.67
CA MET A 95 9.87 11.34 4.96
C MET A 95 10.30 10.54 3.74
N LEU A 96 10.32 11.19 2.58
CA LEU A 96 10.92 10.63 1.37
C LEU A 96 12.46 10.58 1.49
N ARG A 97 13.09 9.65 0.77
CA ARG A 97 14.55 9.52 0.74
C ARG A 97 15.22 10.78 0.18
N GLU A 98 16.46 11.01 0.58
CA GLU A 98 17.24 12.12 0.01
C GLU A 98 17.32 11.98 -1.52
N GLY A 99 17.22 13.10 -2.24
CA GLY A 99 17.23 13.11 -3.70
C GLY A 99 15.90 12.69 -4.34
N TYR A 100 14.83 12.44 -3.57
CA TYR A 100 13.53 12.05 -4.13
C TYR A 100 13.05 13.00 -5.22
N LYS A 101 13.22 14.32 -5.02
CA LYS A 101 12.74 15.34 -5.96
C LYS A 101 13.39 15.19 -7.33
N VAL A 102 14.70 14.96 -7.37
CA VAL A 102 15.45 14.71 -8.63
C VAL A 102 14.90 13.47 -9.31
N PHE A 103 14.66 12.39 -8.57
CA PHE A 103 14.12 11.15 -9.13
C PHE A 103 12.74 11.36 -9.77
N PHE A 104 11.78 11.94 -9.02
CA PHE A 104 10.42 12.14 -9.53
C PHE A 104 10.36 13.13 -10.69
N ASP A 105 11.04 14.28 -10.56
CA ASP A 105 11.01 15.33 -11.57
C ASP A 105 11.67 14.86 -12.88
N HIS A 106 12.80 14.16 -12.78
CA HIS A 106 13.50 13.66 -13.97
C HIS A 106 12.69 12.61 -14.73
N LEU A 107 12.01 11.71 -14.02
CA LEU A 107 11.10 10.75 -14.66
C LEU A 107 9.94 11.47 -15.37
N ALA A 108 9.38 12.52 -14.75
CA ALA A 108 8.30 13.31 -15.34
C ALA A 108 8.77 14.09 -16.58
N GLU A 109 9.91 14.79 -16.51
CA GLU A 109 10.51 15.54 -17.62
C GLU A 109 10.76 14.65 -18.85
N HIS A 110 11.25 13.44 -18.62
CA HIS A 110 11.52 12.47 -19.68
C HIS A 110 10.31 11.59 -20.04
N HIS A 111 9.13 11.89 -19.49
CA HIS A 111 7.89 11.16 -19.74
C HIS A 111 8.02 9.64 -19.49
N ILE A 112 8.85 9.26 -18.52
CA ILE A 112 9.08 7.85 -18.15
C ILE A 112 7.96 7.43 -17.19
N PRO A 113 7.14 6.42 -17.54
CA PRO A 113 6.09 5.95 -16.63
C PRO A 113 6.67 5.38 -15.34
N LEU A 114 6.17 5.82 -14.19
CA LEU A 114 6.50 5.30 -12.87
C LEU A 114 5.28 4.56 -12.32
N LEU A 115 5.41 3.25 -12.08
CA LEU A 115 4.43 2.46 -11.36
C LEU A 115 4.89 2.28 -9.92
N ILE A 116 4.14 2.83 -8.97
CA ILE A 116 4.34 2.56 -7.55
C ILE A 116 3.42 1.41 -7.17
N PHE A 117 3.99 0.26 -6.84
CA PHE A 117 3.24 -0.92 -6.42
C PHE A 117 3.53 -1.19 -4.95
N SER A 118 2.55 -0.90 -4.09
CA SER A 118 2.74 -0.92 -2.63
C SER A 118 1.64 -1.70 -1.93
N ALA A 119 2.04 -2.56 -0.99
CA ALA A 119 1.13 -3.20 -0.05
C ALA A 119 0.61 -2.24 1.04
N GLY A 120 1.06 -0.98 1.04
CA GLY A 120 0.63 0.08 1.95
C GLY A 120 -0.79 0.60 1.70
N VAL A 121 -1.07 1.78 2.25
CA VAL A 121 -2.36 2.48 2.10
C VAL A 121 -2.24 3.55 1.02
N GLY A 122 -2.93 3.36 -0.10
CA GLY A 122 -2.86 4.20 -1.30
C GLY A 122 -3.24 5.65 -1.06
N ASP A 123 -4.32 5.93 -0.32
CA ASP A 123 -4.75 7.31 -0.04
C ASP A 123 -3.71 8.09 0.78
N VAL A 124 -3.03 7.41 1.70
CA VAL A 124 -1.94 8.00 2.50
C VAL A 124 -0.70 8.22 1.66
N LEU A 125 -0.32 7.23 0.85
CA LEU A 125 0.80 7.30 -0.10
C LEU A 125 0.65 8.51 -1.03
N GLU A 126 -0.51 8.62 -1.68
CA GLU A 126 -0.84 9.74 -2.57
C GLU A 126 -0.71 11.09 -1.87
N GLU A 127 -1.21 11.17 -0.64
CA GLU A 127 -1.16 12.40 0.12
C GLU A 127 0.28 12.76 0.53
N VAL A 128 1.13 11.79 0.86
CA VAL A 128 2.57 12.00 1.10
C VAL A 128 3.24 12.58 -0.14
N ILE A 129 3.06 12.00 -1.33
CA ILE A 129 3.70 12.50 -2.56
C ILE A 129 3.11 13.86 -3.00
N ARG A 130 1.82 14.10 -2.75
CA ARG A 130 1.13 15.37 -3.06
C ARG A 130 1.64 16.51 -2.18
N GLN A 131 1.78 16.29 -0.87
CA GLN A 131 2.32 17.28 0.06
C GLN A 131 3.82 17.56 -0.17
N ASN A 132 4.55 16.60 -0.76
CA ASN A 132 5.94 16.80 -1.18
C ASN A 132 6.08 17.36 -2.61
N HIS A 133 4.97 17.72 -3.27
CA HIS A 133 4.94 18.34 -4.61
C HIS A 133 5.62 17.52 -5.72
N VAL A 134 5.51 16.19 -5.66
CA VAL A 134 6.10 15.26 -6.64
C VAL A 134 5.09 14.29 -7.25
N PHE A 135 3.79 14.56 -7.11
CA PHE A 135 2.74 13.75 -7.73
C PHE A 135 2.51 14.21 -9.18
N HIS A 136 3.30 13.64 -10.10
CA HIS A 136 3.30 13.96 -11.52
C HIS A 136 2.34 13.06 -12.34
N PRO A 137 1.87 13.49 -13.53
CA PRO A 137 0.94 12.72 -14.35
C PRO A 137 1.47 11.38 -14.89
N ASN A 138 2.79 11.17 -14.90
CA ASN A 138 3.42 9.92 -15.34
C ASN A 138 3.43 8.83 -14.26
N ILE A 139 2.85 9.09 -13.08
CA ILE A 139 2.83 8.19 -11.94
C ILE A 139 1.50 7.44 -11.88
N ASN A 140 1.57 6.11 -11.89
CA ASN A 140 0.46 5.21 -11.60
C ASN A 140 0.72 4.52 -10.27
N ILE A 141 -0.31 4.38 -9.43
CA ILE A 141 -0.20 3.75 -8.11
C ILE A 141 -1.15 2.55 -8.04
N ILE A 142 -0.62 1.41 -7.62
CA ILE A 142 -1.39 0.22 -7.25
C ILE A 142 -1.13 -0.01 -5.77
N SER A 143 -2.19 0.10 -4.95
CA SER A 143 -2.10 -0.05 -3.50
C SER A 143 -3.46 -0.35 -2.88
N ASN A 144 -3.52 -0.54 -1.57
CA ASN A 144 -4.78 -0.73 -0.85
C ASN A 144 -5.42 0.63 -0.61
N TYR A 145 -6.52 0.92 -1.31
CA TYR A 145 -7.24 2.18 -1.15
C TYR A 145 -8.44 2.02 -0.22
N MET A 146 -8.70 3.04 0.59
CA MET A 146 -9.91 3.16 1.39
C MET A 146 -11.10 3.45 0.49
N ASP A 147 -12.25 2.86 0.83
CA ASP A 147 -13.54 3.17 0.22
C ASP A 147 -14.30 4.13 1.13
N PHE A 148 -14.41 5.41 0.72
CA PHE A 148 -15.09 6.44 1.50
C PHE A 148 -16.56 6.63 1.11
N ASP A 149 -16.91 6.41 -0.17
CA ASP A 149 -18.21 6.79 -0.74
C ASP A 149 -18.68 5.85 -1.88
N HIS A 150 -18.31 4.56 -1.85
CA HIS A 150 -18.63 3.59 -2.92
C HIS A 150 -18.05 3.97 -4.29
N THR A 151 -16.94 4.72 -4.31
CA THR A 151 -16.20 5.10 -5.54
C THR A 151 -15.40 3.93 -6.14
N VAL A 152 -15.54 2.72 -5.59
CA VAL A 152 -14.92 1.49 -6.09
C VAL A 152 -15.27 1.28 -7.57
N GLU A 153 -16.51 1.57 -7.97
CA GLU A 153 -16.97 1.44 -9.35
C GLU A 153 -16.21 2.38 -10.31
N GLU A 154 -15.88 3.61 -9.89
CA GLU A 154 -15.09 4.55 -10.70
C GLU A 154 -13.62 4.09 -10.83
N ARG A 155 -13.04 3.57 -9.75
CA ARG A 155 -11.67 3.02 -9.75
C ARG A 155 -11.58 1.73 -10.57
N LYS A 156 -12.61 0.89 -10.51
CA LYS A 156 -12.73 -0.34 -11.30
C LYS A 156 -12.64 -0.04 -12.80
N GLU A 157 -13.30 1.01 -13.26
CA GLU A 157 -13.24 1.42 -14.67
C GLU A 157 -11.81 1.83 -15.08
N SER A 158 -11.10 2.55 -14.21
CA SER A 158 -9.68 2.87 -14.43
C SER A 158 -8.81 1.61 -14.54
N TYR A 159 -9.03 0.60 -13.68
CA TYR A 159 -8.32 -0.67 -13.76
C TYR A 159 -8.64 -1.42 -15.06
N ILE A 160 -9.91 -1.49 -15.45
CA ILE A 160 -10.34 -2.15 -16.69
C ILE A 160 -9.67 -1.52 -17.93
N ASN A 161 -9.55 -0.19 -17.95
CA ASN A 161 -8.90 0.51 -19.05
C ASN A 161 -7.37 0.38 -19.05
N SER A 162 -6.76 0.02 -17.92
CA SER A 162 -5.30 0.00 -17.75
C SER A 162 -4.69 -1.41 -17.82
N PHE A 163 -5.46 -2.45 -17.53
CA PHE A 163 -4.99 -3.83 -17.44
C PHE A 163 -5.82 -4.75 -18.32
N ASP A 164 -5.15 -5.69 -19.01
CA ASP A 164 -5.83 -6.66 -19.86
C ASP A 164 -6.78 -7.58 -19.08
N ILE A 165 -6.47 -7.82 -17.80
CA ILE A 165 -7.24 -8.69 -16.91
C ILE A 165 -7.35 -8.02 -15.54
N VAL A 166 -8.58 -7.85 -15.06
CA VAL A 166 -8.89 -7.34 -13.72
C VAL A 166 -9.69 -8.40 -12.97
N LEU A 167 -9.12 -8.93 -11.89
CA LEU A 167 -9.81 -9.88 -11.01
C LEU A 167 -10.62 -9.11 -9.98
N VAL A 168 -11.89 -9.46 -9.82
CA VAL A 168 -12.82 -8.78 -8.90
C VAL A 168 -13.36 -9.81 -7.93
N LYS A 169 -13.10 -9.62 -6.62
CA LYS A 169 -13.54 -10.52 -5.53
C LYS A 169 -13.12 -11.98 -5.76
N ASP A 170 -11.95 -12.19 -6.37
CA ASP A 170 -11.36 -13.52 -6.55
C ASP A 170 -10.65 -13.91 -5.25
N GLU A 171 -11.23 -14.85 -4.51
CA GLU A 171 -10.67 -15.37 -3.25
C GLU A 171 -9.88 -16.68 -3.46
N THR A 172 -9.77 -17.16 -4.70
CA THR A 172 -9.01 -18.36 -5.05
C THR A 172 -7.84 -18.03 -5.98
N MET A 173 -6.91 -18.97 -6.12
CA MET A 173 -5.82 -18.84 -7.10
C MET A 173 -6.17 -19.50 -8.44
N ASP A 174 -7.42 -19.86 -8.69
CA ASP A 174 -7.79 -20.67 -9.85
C ASP A 174 -7.59 -19.92 -11.16
N ILE A 175 -8.05 -18.67 -11.24
CA ILE A 175 -7.87 -17.83 -12.43
C ILE A 175 -6.40 -17.45 -12.62
N PRO A 176 -5.66 -16.94 -11.60
CA PRO A 176 -4.22 -16.74 -11.71
C PRO A 176 -3.47 -17.99 -12.17
N ASN A 177 -3.76 -19.16 -11.58
CA ASN A 177 -3.10 -20.42 -11.95
C ASN A 177 -3.46 -20.86 -13.37
N ALA A 178 -4.70 -20.64 -13.83
CA ALA A 178 -5.10 -20.93 -15.19
C ALA A 178 -4.35 -20.06 -16.20
N ILE A 179 -4.19 -18.76 -15.91
CA ILE A 179 -3.40 -17.83 -16.74
C ILE A 179 -1.94 -18.28 -16.78
N VAL A 180 -1.33 -18.58 -15.62
CA VAL A 180 0.05 -19.06 -15.53
C VAL A 180 0.22 -20.35 -16.33
N LYS A 181 -0.70 -21.32 -16.18
CA LYS A 181 -0.67 -22.57 -16.95
C LYS A 181 -0.75 -22.29 -18.45
N TYR A 182 -1.63 -21.40 -18.91
CA TYR A 182 -1.76 -21.04 -20.32
C TYR A 182 -0.48 -20.42 -20.90
N VAL A 183 0.14 -19.48 -20.18
CA VAL A 183 1.37 -18.80 -20.60
C VAL A 183 2.60 -19.72 -20.56
N THR A 184 2.65 -20.65 -19.61
CA THR A 184 3.78 -21.57 -19.46
C THR A 184 3.69 -22.80 -20.36
N SER A 185 2.49 -23.32 -20.62
CA SER A 185 2.29 -24.47 -21.53
C SER A 185 2.57 -24.13 -23.00
N SER A 186 2.45 -22.85 -23.39
CA SER A 186 2.84 -22.37 -24.73
C SER A 186 4.37 -22.26 -24.93
N ARG A 187 5.20 -22.45 -23.89
CA ARG A 187 6.67 -22.52 -24.00
C ARG A 187 7.24 -23.93 -24.19
N TYR A 188 6.43 -24.99 -24.06
CA TYR A 188 6.87 -26.38 -24.19
C TYR A 188 6.50 -27.05 -25.52
N SER A 189 6.10 -26.28 -26.54
CA SER A 189 5.83 -26.78 -27.91
C SER A 189 6.85 -26.30 -28.96
N LYS A 190 8.13 -26.19 -28.60
CA LYS A 190 9.24 -26.06 -29.55
C LYS A 190 10.30 -27.11 -29.32
#